data_AF-A0A150PL90-F1
#
_entry.id   AF-A0A150PL90-F1
#
_cell.length_a   1.000
_cell.length_b   1.000
_cell.length_c   1.000
_cell.angle_alpha   90.00
_cell.angle_beta   90.00
_cell.angle_gamma   90.00
#
_symmetry.space_group_name_H-M   'P 1'
#
loop_
_entity.id
_entity.type
_entity.pdbx_description
1 polymer ?
#
loop_
_entity_poly.entity_id
_entity_poly.type
_entity_poly.pdbx_seq_one_letter_code
_entity_poly.pdbx_strand_id
1 'polypeptide(L)'
;MPLKRTVKNTSKPTSPKPSSSGKTPVSRTKRPAAQPHDPTSDEALLALNPTYAAGPDIPVSVAERELTSLARLAHAHAARLARIGIDSDKVALLARFARRLGALEKAWQKARGAVQLTSAQRRLRDDAEALDAKLVAGGRWGCRNDPAAQAELSRIADGSGLADTIQDLRDLVDFWSDHESALGVTDITRKDLERARALADALEDAAANEASDASAAHALELRNRAFWAADKLAKEIREGGRYAFRDQPKLAARFVSRHRATLNRRSRLKAKKAETDALSEQTAGI
;
A
#
# COMPACT_ATOMS: atom_id res chain seq x y z
N MET A 1 -7.42 -41.66 -54.96
CA MET A 1 -6.99 -42.47 -56.14
C MET A 1 -6.72 -41.49 -57.28
N PRO A 2 -5.53 -41.51 -57.90
CA PRO A 2 -5.18 -42.56 -58.86
C PRO A 2 -3.77 -43.20 -58.72
N LEU A 3 -3.75 -44.47 -59.15
CA LEU A 3 -2.76 -45.25 -59.92
C LEU A 3 -1.27 -45.35 -59.51
N LYS A 4 -0.92 -46.62 -59.26
CA LYS A 4 0.38 -47.21 -58.95
C LYS A 4 1.34 -47.19 -60.14
N ARG A 5 2.65 -47.14 -59.85
CA ARG A 5 3.68 -47.75 -60.70
C ARG A 5 4.74 -48.43 -59.84
N THR A 6 4.89 -49.74 -60.04
CA THR A 6 5.89 -50.64 -59.46
C THR A 6 6.89 -51.03 -60.53
N VAL A 7 8.21 -51.03 -60.25
CA VAL A 7 9.16 -52.02 -60.80
C VAL A 7 10.32 -52.30 -59.82
N LYS A 8 10.58 -53.61 -59.66
CA LYS A 8 11.68 -54.45 -59.09
C LYS A 8 13.09 -53.82 -59.06
N ASN A 9 13.97 -53.98 -58.04
CA ASN A 9 14.47 -55.10 -57.20
C ASN A 9 15.65 -55.88 -57.82
N THR A 10 16.88 -55.74 -57.28
CA THR A 10 17.98 -56.74 -57.29
C THR A 10 19.09 -56.45 -56.23
N SER A 11 19.08 -57.25 -55.15
CA SER A 11 20.18 -58.03 -54.49
C SER A 11 21.63 -57.45 -54.35
N LYS A 12 22.11 -57.13 -53.12
CA LYS A 12 22.97 -57.92 -52.14
C LYS A 12 24.52 -57.84 -52.41
N PRO A 13 25.48 -58.10 -51.46
CA PRO A 13 25.41 -58.38 -50.00
C PRO A 13 26.57 -57.79 -49.08
N THR A 14 26.41 -57.97 -47.75
CA THR A 14 27.40 -58.31 -46.67
C THR A 14 28.51 -57.35 -46.14
N SER A 15 28.28 -56.84 -44.91
CA SER A 15 29.04 -56.94 -43.61
C SER A 15 30.58 -56.82 -43.52
N PRO A 16 31.24 -56.56 -42.34
CA PRO A 16 30.76 -56.36 -40.95
C PRO A 16 31.42 -55.17 -40.16
N LYS A 17 30.96 -54.99 -38.90
CA LYS A 17 31.50 -54.14 -37.82
C LYS A 17 33.01 -54.29 -37.55
N PRO A 18 33.60 -53.31 -36.84
CA PRO A 18 34.11 -53.66 -35.51
C PRO A 18 33.62 -52.72 -34.40
N SER A 19 33.26 -53.33 -33.28
CA SER A 19 33.08 -52.70 -31.97
C SER A 19 34.41 -52.16 -31.45
N SER A 20 34.45 -50.91 -30.99
CA SER A 20 35.41 -50.53 -29.96
C SER A 20 34.74 -49.63 -28.91
N SER A 21 34.87 -50.09 -27.69
CA SER A 21 34.57 -49.44 -26.42
C SER A 21 35.33 -48.13 -26.27
N GLY A 22 34.65 -47.04 -25.92
CA GLY A 22 35.32 -45.77 -25.65
C GLY A 22 34.41 -44.71 -25.05
N LYS A 23 34.34 -44.70 -23.70
CA LYS A 23 34.04 -43.56 -22.82
C LYS A 23 32.81 -42.71 -23.17
N THR A 24 31.74 -42.94 -22.43
CA THR A 24 30.66 -41.98 -22.18
C THR A 24 31.26 -40.59 -21.88
N PRO A 25 30.87 -39.52 -22.60
CA PRO A 25 31.20 -38.17 -22.16
C PRO A 25 30.38 -37.92 -20.90
N VAL A 26 31.06 -37.79 -19.76
CA VAL A 26 30.46 -37.24 -18.54
C VAL A 26 29.89 -35.89 -18.94
N SER A 27 28.56 -35.81 -18.98
CA SER A 27 27.85 -34.55 -19.14
C SER A 27 28.27 -33.66 -17.98
N ARG A 28 29.16 -32.72 -18.26
CA ARG A 28 29.40 -31.58 -17.38
C ARG A 28 28.06 -30.87 -17.25
N THR A 29 27.33 -31.20 -16.20
CA THR A 29 26.18 -30.43 -15.74
C THR A 29 26.70 -29.04 -15.50
N LYS A 30 26.46 -28.16 -16.46
CA LYS A 30 26.74 -26.74 -16.36
C LYS A 30 26.02 -26.29 -15.10
N ARG A 31 26.77 -25.98 -14.03
CA ARG A 31 26.21 -25.33 -12.84
C ARG A 31 25.32 -24.20 -13.36
N PRO A 32 24.04 -24.12 -12.97
CA PRO A 32 23.23 -22.97 -13.34
C PRO A 32 24.01 -21.75 -12.89
N ALA A 33 24.29 -20.84 -13.84
CA ALA A 33 24.87 -19.55 -13.52
C ALA A 33 24.00 -18.95 -12.40
N ALA A 34 24.64 -18.50 -11.33
CA ALA A 34 23.96 -17.85 -10.22
C ALA A 34 22.99 -16.83 -10.81
N GLN A 35 21.69 -17.01 -10.57
CA GLN A 35 20.71 -16.07 -11.10
C GLN A 35 21.07 -14.67 -10.59
N PRO A 36 21.02 -13.64 -11.45
CA PRO A 36 21.28 -12.28 -10.99
C PRO A 36 20.35 -11.99 -9.82
N HIS A 37 20.94 -11.71 -8.66
CA HIS A 37 20.21 -11.48 -7.42
C HIS A 37 19.25 -10.30 -7.64
N ASP A 38 17.95 -10.54 -7.52
CA ASP A 38 16.94 -9.51 -7.71
C ASP A 38 17.07 -8.47 -6.57
N PRO A 39 17.44 -7.21 -6.84
CA PRO A 39 17.57 -6.17 -5.80
C PRO A 39 16.23 -5.74 -5.18
N THR A 40 15.11 -6.23 -5.70
CA THR A 40 13.74 -6.01 -5.21
C THR A 40 13.16 -7.23 -4.47
N SER A 41 13.94 -8.31 -4.32
CA SER A 41 13.56 -9.49 -3.54
C SER A 41 13.52 -9.18 -2.04
N ASP A 42 12.83 -10.02 -1.27
CA ASP A 42 12.75 -9.86 0.18
C ASP A 42 14.12 -9.97 0.85
N GLU A 43 14.93 -10.94 0.43
CA GLU A 43 16.32 -11.08 0.87
C GLU A 43 17.13 -9.81 0.61
N ALA A 44 17.03 -9.24 -0.61
CA ALA A 44 17.75 -8.01 -0.95
C ALA A 44 17.30 -6.82 -0.11
N LEU A 45 15.98 -6.69 0.13
CA LEU A 45 15.40 -5.60 0.91
C LEU A 45 15.80 -5.69 2.39
N LEU A 46 15.73 -6.89 2.97
CA LEU A 46 16.13 -7.14 4.36
C LEU A 46 17.63 -6.92 4.58
N ALA A 47 18.45 -7.18 3.57
CA ALA A 47 19.88 -6.91 3.59
C ALA A 47 20.24 -5.40 3.52
N LEU A 48 19.28 -4.51 3.22
CA LEU A 48 19.52 -3.06 3.25
C LEU A 48 19.79 -2.56 4.66
N ASN A 49 20.35 -1.35 4.74
CA ASN A 49 20.63 -0.69 6.02
C ASN A 49 19.36 -0.63 6.90
N PRO A 50 19.44 -0.95 8.21
CA PRO A 50 18.28 -0.95 9.12
C PRO A 50 17.49 0.36 9.15
N THR A 51 18.13 1.51 8.88
CA THR A 51 17.44 2.82 8.78
C THR A 51 16.36 2.85 7.69
N TYR A 52 16.44 1.96 6.70
CA TYR A 52 15.45 1.84 5.64
C TYR A 52 14.15 1.16 6.12
N ALA A 53 14.09 0.64 7.34
CA ALA A 53 12.84 0.20 7.95
C ALA A 53 11.95 1.37 8.41
N ALA A 54 12.48 2.60 8.44
CA ALA A 54 11.72 3.79 8.83
C ALA A 54 10.53 4.07 7.90
N GLY A 55 9.47 4.66 8.46
CA GLY A 55 8.27 5.02 7.70
C GLY A 55 8.58 5.98 6.52
N PRO A 56 7.93 5.82 5.36
CA PRO A 56 8.04 6.76 4.24
C PRO A 56 7.65 8.19 4.63
N ASP A 57 8.35 9.18 4.06
CA ASP A 57 8.06 10.61 4.27
C ASP A 57 6.88 11.13 3.44
N ILE A 58 6.31 10.28 2.58
CA ILE A 58 5.15 10.55 1.73
C ILE A 58 4.22 9.32 1.68
N PRO A 59 2.92 9.50 1.38
CA PRO A 59 2.03 8.35 1.20
C PRO A 59 2.52 7.37 0.12
N VAL A 60 2.48 6.07 0.39
CA VAL A 60 3.04 5.04 -0.50
C VAL A 60 2.34 5.00 -1.86
N SER A 61 1.03 5.22 -1.90
CA SER A 61 0.26 5.34 -3.15
C SER A 61 0.71 6.52 -4.02
N VAL A 62 1.12 7.64 -3.39
CA VAL A 62 1.71 8.79 -4.08
C VAL A 62 3.10 8.43 -4.59
N ALA A 63 3.91 7.78 -3.77
CA ALA A 63 5.26 7.33 -4.14
C ALA A 63 5.21 6.38 -5.36
N GLU A 64 4.40 5.32 -5.31
CA GLU A 64 4.22 4.36 -6.41
C GLU A 64 3.89 5.07 -7.74
N ARG A 65 2.93 5.99 -7.71
CA ARG A 65 2.52 6.76 -8.89
C ARG A 65 3.64 7.65 -9.42
N GLU A 66 4.39 8.32 -8.53
CA GLU A 66 5.53 9.15 -8.92
C GLU A 66 6.67 8.31 -9.51
N LEU A 67 7.01 7.17 -8.89
CA LEU A 67 8.05 6.25 -9.36
C LEU A 67 7.69 5.68 -10.74
N THR A 68 6.44 5.24 -10.92
CA THR A 68 5.93 4.75 -12.20
C THR A 68 5.99 5.81 -13.29
N SER A 69 5.58 7.04 -12.96
CA SER A 69 5.62 8.17 -13.90
C SER A 69 7.05 8.55 -14.27
N LEU A 70 7.96 8.55 -13.29
CA LEU A 70 9.38 8.86 -13.49
C LEU A 70 10.05 7.78 -14.35
N ALA A 71 9.80 6.50 -14.10
CA ALA A 71 10.34 5.41 -14.90
C ALA A 71 9.90 5.50 -16.37
N ARG A 72 8.61 5.80 -16.60
CA ARG A 72 8.09 6.05 -17.96
C ARG A 72 8.75 7.25 -18.64
N LEU A 73 8.90 8.36 -17.90
CA LEU A 73 9.55 9.56 -18.43
C LEU A 73 11.01 9.31 -18.77
N ALA A 74 11.74 8.62 -17.88
CA ALA A 74 13.13 8.28 -18.09
C ALA A 74 13.30 7.32 -19.27
N HIS A 75 12.41 6.33 -19.41
CA HIS A 75 12.41 5.43 -20.56
C HIS A 75 12.20 6.17 -21.89
N ALA A 76 11.24 7.09 -21.95
CA ALA A 76 10.99 7.91 -23.14
C ALA A 76 12.19 8.79 -23.55
N HIS A 77 13.12 9.03 -22.63
CA HIS A 77 14.30 9.87 -22.83
C HIS A 77 15.62 9.12 -22.59
N ALA A 78 15.60 7.79 -22.69
CA ALA A 78 16.73 6.92 -22.31
C ALA A 78 18.04 7.29 -23.03
N ALA A 79 18.00 7.59 -24.33
CA ALA A 79 19.19 7.95 -25.10
C ALA A 79 19.92 9.19 -24.57
N ARG A 80 19.18 10.17 -24.03
CA ARG A 80 19.77 11.39 -23.46
C ARG A 80 20.30 11.14 -22.05
N LEU A 81 19.56 10.37 -21.26
CA LEU A 81 19.92 10.01 -19.88
C LEU A 81 21.13 9.06 -19.82
N ALA A 82 21.28 8.15 -20.79
CA ALA A 82 22.42 7.25 -20.87
C ALA A 82 23.76 8.00 -20.98
N ARG A 83 23.78 9.16 -21.63
CA ARG A 83 24.99 10.00 -21.78
C ARG A 83 25.54 10.54 -20.46
N ILE A 84 24.74 10.51 -19.40
CA ILE A 84 25.11 10.98 -18.06
C ILE A 84 25.11 9.83 -17.04
N GLY A 85 25.14 8.57 -17.49
CA GLY A 85 25.24 7.39 -16.63
C GLY A 85 23.92 6.90 -16.03
N ILE A 86 22.77 7.36 -16.55
CA ILE A 86 21.46 6.76 -16.25
C ILE A 86 21.10 5.81 -17.40
N ASP A 87 21.53 4.56 -17.27
CA ASP A 87 21.31 3.50 -18.24
C ASP A 87 19.88 2.89 -18.17
N SER A 88 19.59 1.98 -19.11
CA SER A 88 18.33 1.25 -19.16
C SER A 88 18.08 0.41 -17.92
N ASP A 89 19.12 -0.08 -17.26
CA ASP A 89 19.02 -1.00 -16.13
C ASP A 89 18.54 -0.26 -14.88
N LYS A 90 19.06 0.95 -14.63
CA LYS A 90 18.54 1.86 -13.59
C LYS A 90 17.07 2.20 -13.81
N VAL A 91 16.67 2.48 -15.06
CA VAL A 91 15.28 2.81 -15.39
C VAL A 91 14.37 1.58 -15.20
N ALA A 92 14.80 0.41 -15.65
CA ALA A 92 14.08 -0.85 -15.45
C ALA A 92 13.98 -1.22 -13.97
N LEU A 93 15.04 -1.01 -13.21
CA LEU A 93 15.08 -1.23 -11.77
C LEU A 93 14.10 -0.31 -11.04
N LEU A 94 14.03 0.98 -11.40
CA LEU A 94 13.04 1.90 -10.84
C LEU A 94 11.61 1.42 -11.10
N ALA A 95 11.31 0.94 -12.31
CA ALA A 95 9.99 0.39 -12.64
C ALA A 95 9.66 -0.87 -11.84
N ARG A 96 10.65 -1.71 -11.55
CA ARG A 96 10.49 -2.91 -10.70
C ARG A 96 10.23 -2.53 -9.25
N PHE A 97 10.98 -1.57 -8.71
CA PHE A 97 10.73 -1.02 -7.38
C PHE A 97 9.32 -0.43 -7.26
N ALA A 98 8.83 0.31 -8.26
CA ALA A 98 7.47 0.84 -8.24
C ALA A 98 6.42 -0.27 -8.11
N ARG A 99 6.54 -1.34 -8.91
CA ARG A 99 5.66 -2.51 -8.82
C ARG A 99 5.78 -3.24 -7.48
N ARG A 100 7.01 -3.43 -7.00
CA ARG A 100 7.29 -4.11 -5.72
C ARG A 100 6.69 -3.34 -4.56
N LEU A 101 6.86 -2.02 -4.54
CA LEU A 101 6.30 -1.14 -3.51
C LEU A 101 4.77 -1.23 -3.47
N GLY A 102 4.11 -1.18 -4.63
CA GLY A 102 2.65 -1.34 -4.71
C GLY A 102 2.17 -2.74 -4.26
N ALA A 103 2.92 -3.79 -4.58
CA ALA A 103 2.62 -5.14 -4.11
C ALA A 103 2.78 -5.29 -2.58
N LEU A 104 3.84 -4.71 -2.01
CA LEU A 104 4.10 -4.73 -0.56
C LEU A 104 3.11 -3.87 0.22
N GLU A 105 2.69 -2.72 -0.32
CA GLU A 105 1.60 -1.94 0.28
C GLU A 105 0.30 -2.76 0.30
N LYS A 106 -0.07 -3.42 -0.79
CA LYS A 106 -1.24 -4.32 -0.80
C LYS A 106 -1.10 -5.49 0.18
N ALA A 107 0.09 -6.08 0.27
CA ALA A 107 0.36 -7.16 1.22
C ALA A 107 0.22 -6.68 2.67
N TRP A 108 0.77 -5.50 2.99
CA TRP A 108 0.61 -4.88 4.30
C TRP A 108 -0.83 -4.50 4.61
N GLN A 109 -1.55 -3.89 3.66
CA GLN A 109 -2.98 -3.58 3.82
C GLN A 109 -3.82 -4.84 3.99
N LYS A 110 -3.49 -5.92 3.27
CA LYS A 110 -4.15 -7.22 3.45
C LYS A 110 -3.83 -7.82 4.81
N ALA A 111 -2.57 -7.81 5.24
CA ALA A 111 -2.15 -8.35 6.53
C ALA A 111 -2.70 -7.53 7.70
N ARG A 112 -2.85 -6.20 7.54
CA ARG A 112 -3.44 -5.30 8.54
C ARG A 112 -4.96 -5.30 8.53
N GLY A 113 -5.59 -5.44 7.36
CA GLY A 113 -7.04 -5.50 7.17
C GLY A 113 -7.63 -6.90 7.33
N ALA A 114 -6.80 -7.93 7.44
CA ALA A 114 -7.20 -9.28 7.78
C ALA A 114 -7.27 -9.47 9.30
N VAL A 115 -8.09 -8.67 9.98
CA VAL A 115 -8.71 -9.16 11.22
C VAL A 115 -9.67 -10.26 10.77
N GLN A 116 -9.18 -11.49 10.69
CA GLN A 116 -9.99 -12.67 10.38
C GLN A 116 -10.72 -13.06 11.65
N LEU A 117 -11.76 -12.28 11.98
CA LEU A 117 -12.65 -12.56 13.10
C LEU A 117 -13.01 -14.05 13.08
N THR A 118 -12.63 -14.76 14.14
CA THR A 118 -13.08 -16.12 14.42
C THR A 118 -14.60 -16.19 14.34
N SER A 119 -15.18 -17.39 14.23
CA SER A 119 -16.65 -17.54 14.26
C SER A 119 -17.28 -16.90 15.51
N ALA A 120 -16.57 -16.90 16.64
CA ALA A 120 -17.00 -16.22 17.87
C ALA A 120 -16.94 -14.69 17.72
N GLN A 121 -15.85 -14.13 17.21
CA GLN A 121 -15.71 -12.68 17.02
C GLN A 121 -16.63 -12.13 15.91
N ARG A 122 -16.96 -12.92 14.88
CA ARG A 122 -18.00 -12.57 13.92
C ARG A 122 -19.36 -12.43 14.58
N ARG A 123 -19.70 -13.34 15.50
CA ARG A 123 -20.94 -13.20 16.29
C ARG A 123 -20.92 -11.97 17.18
N LEU A 124 -19.78 -11.64 17.80
CA LEU A 124 -19.65 -10.40 18.56
C LEU A 124 -19.89 -9.17 17.68
N ARG A 125 -19.38 -9.19 16.44
CA ARG A 125 -19.62 -8.12 15.47
C ARG A 125 -21.09 -8.04 15.05
N ASP A 126 -21.71 -9.16 14.71
CA ASP A 126 -23.12 -9.20 14.32
C ASP A 126 -24.02 -8.69 15.47
N ASP A 127 -23.71 -9.07 16.72
CA ASP A 127 -24.38 -8.57 17.92
C ASP A 127 -24.17 -7.06 18.13
N ALA A 128 -22.96 -6.56 17.85
CA ALA A 128 -22.63 -5.14 17.95
C ALA A 128 -23.36 -4.30 16.90
N GLU A 129 -23.36 -4.72 15.63
CA GLU A 129 -24.10 -4.05 14.55
C GLU A 129 -25.61 -4.05 14.81
N ALA A 130 -26.15 -5.15 15.34
CA ALA A 130 -27.56 -5.21 15.72
C ALA A 130 -27.91 -4.28 16.89
N LEU A 131 -27.03 -4.18 17.88
CA LEU A 131 -27.21 -3.30 19.03
C LEU A 131 -27.06 -1.83 18.64
N ASP A 132 -26.07 -1.49 17.82
CA ASP A 132 -25.88 -0.16 17.22
C ASP A 132 -27.17 0.30 16.51
N ALA A 133 -27.69 -0.51 15.59
CA ALA A 133 -28.93 -0.21 14.88
C ALA A 133 -30.12 0.00 15.82
N LYS A 134 -30.24 -0.81 16.88
CA LYS A 134 -31.27 -0.66 17.92
C LYS A 134 -31.13 0.68 18.65
N LEU A 135 -29.92 1.02 19.09
CA LEU A 135 -29.63 2.25 19.84
C LEU A 135 -29.86 3.50 19.00
N VAL A 136 -29.44 3.50 17.72
CA VAL A 136 -29.72 4.60 16.78
C VAL A 136 -31.23 4.76 16.57
N ALA A 137 -31.97 3.66 16.33
CA ALA A 137 -33.41 3.73 16.13
C ALA A 137 -34.15 4.25 17.37
N GLY A 138 -33.76 3.77 18.56
CA GLY A 138 -34.27 4.27 19.83
C GLY A 138 -33.99 5.76 20.02
N GLY A 139 -32.78 6.21 19.71
CA GLY A 139 -32.38 7.62 19.84
C GLY A 139 -33.18 8.51 18.89
N ARG A 140 -33.37 8.05 17.65
CA ARG A 140 -34.19 8.78 16.67
C ARG A 140 -35.62 8.97 17.15
N TRP A 141 -36.21 7.97 17.79
CA TRP A 141 -37.55 8.07 18.36
C TRP A 141 -37.61 8.93 19.63
N GLY A 142 -36.70 8.69 20.59
CA GLY A 142 -36.64 9.37 21.88
C GLY A 142 -36.37 10.87 21.73
N CYS A 143 -35.48 11.23 20.80
CA CYS A 143 -35.06 12.61 20.53
C CYS A 143 -35.68 13.17 19.24
N ARG A 144 -36.83 12.65 18.79
CA ARG A 144 -37.45 13.02 17.49
C ARG A 144 -37.76 14.51 17.30
N ASN A 145 -37.91 15.24 18.41
CA ASN A 145 -38.21 16.68 18.41
C ASN A 145 -36.97 17.56 18.63
N ASP A 146 -35.77 16.96 18.72
CA ASP A 146 -34.50 17.65 18.90
C ASP A 146 -33.65 17.52 17.63
N PRO A 147 -33.59 18.56 16.78
CA PRO A 147 -32.82 18.52 15.54
C PRO A 147 -31.31 18.34 15.75
N ALA A 148 -30.76 18.80 16.88
CA ALA A 148 -29.33 18.65 17.16
C ALA A 148 -28.99 17.19 17.46
N ALA A 149 -29.81 16.54 18.30
CA ALA A 149 -29.68 15.12 18.60
C ALA A 149 -29.86 14.24 17.35
N GLN A 150 -30.78 14.59 16.44
CA GLN A 150 -30.92 13.87 15.16
C GLN A 150 -29.67 14.00 14.29
N ALA A 151 -29.09 15.20 14.20
CA ALA A 151 -27.88 15.43 13.41
C ALA A 151 -26.67 14.67 13.98
N GLU A 152 -26.58 14.55 15.30
CA GLU A 152 -25.58 13.74 15.97
C GLU A 152 -25.74 12.25 15.70
N LEU A 153 -26.94 11.69 15.85
CA LEU A 153 -27.24 10.29 15.51
C LEU A 153 -26.97 9.97 14.03
N SER A 154 -27.21 10.93 13.13
CA SER A 154 -26.86 10.79 11.71
C SER A 154 -25.34 10.77 11.49
N ARG A 155 -24.57 11.51 12.28
CA ARG A 155 -23.11 11.54 12.21
C ARG A 155 -22.51 10.25 12.77
N ILE A 156 -23.07 9.75 13.87
CA ILE A 156 -22.63 8.49 14.48
C ILE A 156 -22.89 7.34 13.49
N ALA A 157 -24.09 7.24 12.91
CA ALA A 157 -24.40 6.19 11.94
C ALA A 157 -23.73 6.36 10.55
N ASP A 158 -22.89 7.38 10.33
CA ASP A 158 -22.21 7.62 9.06
C ASP A 158 -20.85 6.91 9.04
N GLY A 159 -20.87 5.64 8.65
CA GLY A 159 -19.68 4.80 8.65
C GLY A 159 -19.99 3.37 8.22
N SER A 160 -18.96 2.58 8.01
CA SER A 160 -19.10 1.15 7.79
C SER A 160 -17.85 0.37 8.15
N GLY A 161 -18.04 -0.75 8.85
CA GLY A 161 -16.98 -1.70 9.18
C GLY A 161 -16.65 -1.71 10.66
N LEU A 162 -15.74 -2.61 11.05
CA LEU A 162 -15.49 -2.94 12.46
C LEU A 162 -15.05 -1.74 13.30
N ALA A 163 -14.15 -0.90 12.77
CA ALA A 163 -13.64 0.26 13.50
C ALA A 163 -14.74 1.31 13.72
N ASP A 164 -15.59 1.52 12.73
CA ASP A 164 -16.72 2.44 12.82
C ASP A 164 -17.74 1.89 13.83
N THR A 165 -18.14 0.62 13.74
CA THR A 165 -19.05 0.01 14.73
C THR A 165 -18.54 0.09 16.17
N ILE A 166 -17.23 -0.07 16.41
CA ILE A 166 -16.64 0.11 17.76
C ILE A 166 -16.81 1.54 18.24
N GLN A 167 -16.52 2.52 17.37
CA GLN A 167 -16.65 3.94 17.71
C GLN A 167 -18.12 4.31 17.91
N ASP A 168 -19.03 3.86 17.05
CA ASP A 168 -20.46 4.15 17.11
C ASP A 168 -21.07 3.67 18.43
N LEU A 169 -20.72 2.45 18.87
CA LEU A 169 -21.17 1.96 20.17
C LEU A 169 -20.69 2.81 21.35
N ARG A 170 -19.48 3.38 21.28
CA ARG A 170 -18.96 4.28 22.32
C ARG A 170 -19.69 5.61 22.30
N ASP A 171 -19.80 6.21 21.12
CA ASP A 171 -20.46 7.50 20.91
C ASP A 171 -21.96 7.42 21.27
N LEU A 172 -22.62 6.30 20.98
CA LEU A 172 -24.02 6.07 21.37
C LEU A 172 -24.19 5.97 22.88
N VAL A 173 -23.25 5.37 23.60
CA VAL A 173 -23.33 5.31 25.06
C VAL A 173 -23.17 6.70 25.67
N ASP A 174 -22.28 7.52 25.12
CA ASP A 174 -22.11 8.91 25.55
C ASP A 174 -23.35 9.75 25.18
N PHE A 175 -23.88 9.61 23.96
CA PHE A 175 -25.14 10.21 23.53
C PHE A 175 -26.29 9.88 24.48
N TRP A 176 -26.48 8.61 24.83
CA TRP A 176 -27.55 8.19 25.74
C TRP A 176 -27.34 8.64 27.19
N SER A 177 -26.09 8.92 27.58
CA SER A 177 -25.77 9.51 28.89
C SER A 177 -26.20 10.98 28.93
N ASP A 178 -25.96 11.73 27.85
CA ASP A 178 -26.38 13.13 27.72
C ASP A 178 -27.90 13.28 27.52
N HIS A 179 -28.55 12.25 26.97
CA HIS A 179 -29.99 12.21 26.71
C HIS A 179 -30.76 11.22 27.61
N GLU A 180 -30.36 11.08 28.87
CA GLU A 180 -30.91 10.05 29.78
C GLU A 180 -32.45 10.13 29.90
N SER A 181 -33.03 11.32 29.90
CA SER A 181 -34.49 11.50 29.97
C SER A 181 -35.24 10.86 28.79
N ALA A 182 -34.59 10.73 27.63
CA ALA A 182 -35.17 10.11 26.44
C ALA A 182 -35.27 8.58 26.55
N LEU A 183 -34.53 7.95 27.47
CA LEU A 183 -34.62 6.50 27.70
C LEU A 183 -36.04 6.08 28.09
N GLY A 184 -36.72 6.89 28.91
CA GLY A 184 -38.05 6.58 29.45
C GLY A 184 -39.18 6.46 28.42
N VAL A 185 -38.94 6.84 27.16
CA VAL A 185 -39.91 6.72 26.05
C VAL A 185 -39.48 5.69 25.00
N THR A 186 -38.48 4.87 25.30
CA THR A 186 -37.92 3.84 24.41
C THR A 186 -37.84 2.48 25.12
N ASP A 187 -37.50 1.44 24.37
CA ASP A 187 -37.16 0.11 24.88
C ASP A 187 -35.65 -0.05 25.17
N ILE A 188 -34.88 1.03 25.11
CA ILE A 188 -33.45 1.04 25.44
C ILE A 188 -33.29 1.06 26.97
N THR A 189 -32.49 0.15 27.49
CA THR A 189 -32.22 0.01 28.92
C THR A 189 -30.77 0.33 29.24
N ARG A 190 -30.47 0.64 30.51
CA ARG A 190 -29.07 0.79 30.97
C ARG A 190 -28.21 -0.46 30.69
N LYS A 191 -28.83 -1.65 30.68
CA LYS A 191 -28.15 -2.91 30.32
C LYS A 191 -27.74 -2.95 28.85
N ASP A 192 -28.52 -2.34 27.95
CA ASP A 192 -28.14 -2.22 26.54
C ASP A 192 -26.88 -1.34 26.41
N LEU A 193 -26.78 -0.25 27.18
CA LEU A 193 -25.61 0.63 27.18
C LEU A 193 -24.36 -0.04 27.78
N GLU A 194 -24.54 -0.78 28.87
CA GLU A 194 -23.46 -1.62 29.43
C GLU A 194 -22.98 -2.67 28.42
N ARG A 195 -23.92 -3.30 27.70
CA ARG A 195 -23.59 -4.28 26.65
C ARG A 195 -22.87 -3.61 25.47
N ALA A 196 -23.24 -2.40 25.08
CA ALA A 196 -22.58 -1.65 24.02
C ALA A 196 -21.11 -1.37 24.36
N ARG A 197 -20.82 -0.89 25.59
CA ARG A 197 -19.43 -0.74 26.06
C ARG A 197 -18.66 -2.05 26.03
N ALA A 198 -19.25 -3.11 26.59
CA ALA A 198 -18.60 -4.43 26.65
C ALA A 198 -18.32 -5.02 25.25
N LEU A 199 -19.22 -4.82 24.29
CA LEU A 199 -19.02 -5.26 22.90
C LEU A 199 -17.95 -4.43 22.19
N ALA A 200 -17.94 -3.11 22.38
CA ALA A 200 -16.91 -2.24 21.82
C ALA A 200 -15.50 -2.66 22.32
N ASP A 201 -15.35 -2.87 23.63
CA ASP A 201 -14.08 -3.29 24.24
C ASP A 201 -13.65 -4.68 23.76
N ALA A 202 -14.58 -5.65 23.73
CA ALA A 202 -14.28 -7.00 23.26
C ALA A 202 -13.88 -7.05 21.77
N LEU A 203 -14.49 -6.19 20.94
CA LEU A 203 -14.14 -6.07 19.52
C LEU A 203 -12.83 -5.32 19.31
N GLU A 204 -12.51 -4.32 20.14
CA GLU A 204 -11.22 -3.64 20.13
C GLU A 204 -10.10 -4.60 20.55
N ASP A 205 -10.29 -5.39 21.61
CA ASP A 205 -9.35 -6.43 22.05
C ASP A 205 -9.17 -7.51 20.97
N ALA A 206 -10.26 -7.92 20.30
CA ALA A 206 -10.21 -8.84 19.18
C ALA A 206 -9.39 -8.28 18.01
N ALA A 207 -9.58 -7.00 17.68
CA ALA A 207 -8.84 -6.32 16.62
C ALA A 207 -7.36 -6.11 17.00
N ALA A 208 -7.06 -5.82 18.26
CA ALA A 208 -5.70 -5.61 18.78
C ALA A 208 -4.89 -6.91 18.85
N ASN A 209 -5.51 -8.01 19.28
CA ASN A 209 -4.86 -9.31 19.40
C ASN A 209 -4.50 -9.93 18.03
N GLU A 210 -5.21 -9.57 16.95
CA GLU A 210 -4.87 -10.02 15.59
C GLU A 210 -3.95 -9.04 14.83
N ALA A 211 -3.86 -7.77 15.25
CA ALA A 211 -2.91 -6.79 14.69
C ALA A 211 -1.43 -7.08 15.03
N SER A 212 -1.16 -8.07 15.90
CA SER A 212 0.20 -8.57 16.22
C SER A 212 0.73 -9.61 15.21
N ASP A 213 0.15 -9.72 14.01
CA ASP A 213 0.62 -10.67 13.01
C ASP A 213 2.05 -10.32 12.55
N ALA A 214 3.01 -11.21 12.83
CA ALA A 214 4.39 -11.10 12.36
C ALA A 214 4.45 -10.90 10.82
N SER A 215 3.43 -11.38 10.09
CA SER A 215 3.23 -11.14 8.67
C SER A 215 3.00 -9.66 8.33
N ALA A 216 2.20 -8.93 9.13
CA ALA A 216 1.95 -7.51 8.94
C ALA A 216 3.19 -6.67 9.25
N ALA A 217 3.91 -6.99 10.32
CA ALA A 217 5.17 -6.35 10.66
C ALA A 217 6.24 -6.59 9.59
N HIS A 218 6.34 -7.82 9.08
CA HIS A 218 7.26 -8.19 8.01
C HIS A 218 6.93 -7.47 6.69
N ALA A 219 5.65 -7.45 6.30
CA ALA A 219 5.20 -6.73 5.10
C ALA A 219 5.46 -5.22 5.22
N LEU A 220 5.25 -4.64 6.41
CA LEU A 220 5.54 -3.24 6.69
C LEU A 220 7.03 -2.92 6.54
N GLU A 221 7.89 -3.75 7.12
CA GLU A 221 9.34 -3.57 7.03
C GLU A 221 9.83 -3.65 5.58
N LEU A 222 9.42 -4.68 4.84
CA LEU A 222 9.76 -4.83 3.42
C LEU A 222 9.28 -3.63 2.60
N ARG A 223 8.05 -3.17 2.85
CA ARG A 223 7.48 -2.00 2.16
C ARG A 223 8.32 -0.76 2.38
N ASN A 224 8.67 -0.47 3.63
CA ASN A 224 9.46 0.71 3.99
C ASN A 224 10.86 0.64 3.34
N ARG A 225 11.49 -0.53 3.38
CA ARG A 225 12.81 -0.75 2.75
C ARG A 225 12.77 -0.57 1.24
N ALA A 226 11.74 -1.10 0.59
CA ALA A 226 11.51 -0.90 -0.84
C ALA A 226 11.31 0.58 -1.18
N PHE A 227 10.58 1.34 -0.35
CA PHE A 227 10.39 2.77 -0.55
C PHE A 227 11.72 3.54 -0.53
N TRP A 228 12.56 3.35 0.49
CA TRP A 228 13.81 4.12 0.62
C TRP A 228 14.85 3.73 -0.45
N ALA A 229 14.90 2.45 -0.84
CA ALA A 229 15.71 2.01 -1.97
C ALA A 229 15.25 2.68 -3.28
N ALA A 230 13.94 2.69 -3.52
CA ALA A 230 13.34 3.34 -4.69
C ALA A 230 13.55 4.86 -4.68
N ASP A 231 13.40 5.52 -3.54
CA ASP A 231 13.57 6.98 -3.42
C ASP A 231 15.02 7.40 -3.68
N LYS A 232 16.00 6.64 -3.19
CA LYS A 232 17.42 6.88 -3.50
C LYS A 232 17.67 6.85 -5.01
N LEU A 233 17.22 5.80 -5.69
CA LEU A 233 17.35 5.67 -7.14
C LEU A 233 16.55 6.76 -7.89
N ALA A 234 15.36 7.11 -7.40
CA ALA A 234 14.53 8.15 -7.98
C ALA A 234 15.17 9.54 -7.83
N LYS A 235 15.88 9.83 -6.73
CA LYS A 235 16.64 11.07 -6.55
C LYS A 235 17.74 11.20 -7.60
N GLU A 236 18.53 10.14 -7.78
CA GLU A 236 19.57 10.09 -8.82
C GLU A 236 18.98 10.35 -10.21
N ILE A 237 17.89 9.65 -10.57
CA ILE A 237 17.26 9.81 -11.89
C ILE A 237 16.67 11.23 -12.07
N ARG A 238 16.07 11.81 -11.03
CA ARG A 238 15.53 13.18 -11.07
C ARG A 238 16.65 14.21 -11.23
N GLU A 239 17.74 14.07 -10.49
CA GLU A 239 18.90 14.96 -10.59
C GLU A 239 19.56 14.88 -11.96
N GLY A 240 19.84 13.67 -12.44
CA GLY A 240 20.40 13.48 -13.78
C GLY A 240 19.44 13.97 -14.86
N GLY A 241 18.13 13.72 -14.74
CA GLY A 241 17.14 14.27 -15.67
C GLY A 241 17.12 15.79 -15.71
N ARG A 242 17.14 16.46 -14.55
CA ARG A 242 17.24 17.93 -14.50
C ARG A 242 18.53 18.43 -15.15
N TYR A 243 19.65 17.76 -14.92
CA TYR A 243 20.93 18.14 -15.51
C TYR A 243 20.99 17.90 -17.03
N ALA A 244 20.49 16.76 -17.50
CA ALA A 244 20.47 16.37 -18.92
C ALA A 244 19.59 17.30 -19.78
N PHE A 245 18.57 17.89 -19.17
CA PHE A 245 17.59 18.78 -19.79
C PHE A 245 17.64 20.21 -19.24
N ARG A 246 18.77 20.64 -18.65
CA ARG A 246 18.93 21.98 -18.06
C ARG A 246 18.62 23.13 -19.02
N ASP A 247 18.89 22.94 -20.31
CA ASP A 247 18.60 23.92 -21.37
C ASP A 247 17.14 23.87 -21.85
N GLN A 248 16.34 22.92 -21.34
CA GLN A 248 14.93 22.70 -21.66
C GLN A 248 14.09 22.77 -20.37
N PRO A 249 13.85 23.97 -19.83
CA PRO A 249 13.30 24.16 -18.48
C PRO A 249 11.95 23.45 -18.27
N LYS A 250 11.08 23.43 -19.29
CA LYS A 250 9.79 22.72 -19.24
C LYS A 250 9.97 21.21 -19.05
N LEU A 251 11.01 20.62 -19.67
CA LEU A 251 11.28 19.19 -19.57
C LEU A 251 12.05 18.85 -18.28
N ALA A 252 13.04 19.65 -17.91
CA ALA A 252 13.72 19.53 -16.61
C ALA A 252 12.73 19.59 -15.43
N ALA A 253 11.73 20.47 -15.50
CA ALA A 253 10.69 20.59 -14.48
C ALA A 253 9.81 19.33 -14.35
N ARG A 254 9.83 18.40 -15.32
CA ARG A 254 9.13 17.11 -15.20
C ARG A 254 9.90 16.09 -14.37
N PHE A 255 11.20 16.29 -14.17
CA PHE A 255 12.07 15.45 -13.33
C PHE A 255 12.09 15.93 -11.86
N VAL A 256 10.92 16.25 -11.30
CA VAL A 256 10.76 16.65 -9.89
C VAL A 256 9.71 15.78 -9.22
N SER A 257 9.81 15.64 -7.89
CA SER A 257 8.68 15.10 -7.10
C SER A 257 7.61 16.18 -7.00
N ARG A 258 6.42 15.90 -7.56
CA ARG A 258 5.29 16.84 -7.53
C ARG A 258 4.76 17.00 -6.11
N HIS A 259 4.72 15.91 -5.36
CA HIS A 259 4.26 15.91 -3.98
C HIS A 259 5.17 16.77 -3.09
N ARG A 260 6.49 16.50 -3.07
CA ARG A 260 7.46 17.28 -2.28
C ARG A 260 7.50 18.75 -2.73
N ALA A 261 7.39 19.03 -4.03
CA ALA A 261 7.29 20.41 -4.53
C ALA A 261 6.04 21.14 -4.01
N THR A 262 4.90 20.43 -3.91
CA THR A 262 3.64 20.98 -3.37
C THR A 262 3.75 21.28 -1.88
N LEU A 263 4.33 20.37 -1.10
CA LEU A 263 4.57 20.58 0.34
C LEU A 263 5.48 21.79 0.59
N ASN A 264 6.60 21.88 -0.13
CA ASN A 264 7.52 23.01 -0.02
C ASN A 264 6.88 24.34 -0.44
N ARG A 265 5.97 24.33 -1.43
CA ARG A 265 5.22 25.53 -1.80
C ARG A 265 4.28 25.96 -0.67
N ARG A 266 3.56 25.01 -0.05
CA ARG A 266 2.66 25.30 1.07
C ARG A 266 3.42 25.83 2.28
N SER A 267 4.55 25.24 2.65
CA SER A 267 5.36 25.71 3.79
C SER A 267 5.90 27.12 3.55
N ARG A 268 6.38 27.44 2.34
CA ARG A 268 6.82 28.80 1.97
C ARG A 268 5.68 29.82 2.03
N LEU A 269 4.49 29.47 1.57
CA LEU A 269 3.32 30.36 1.66
C LEU A 269 2.92 30.61 3.11
N LYS A 270 2.96 29.57 3.97
CA LYS A 270 2.69 29.71 5.40
C LYS A 270 3.74 30.59 6.09
N ALA A 271 5.02 30.40 5.79
CA ALA A 271 6.10 31.23 6.33
C ALA A 271 5.95 32.69 5.91
N LYS A 272 5.66 32.94 4.62
CA LYS A 272 5.42 34.30 4.12
C LYS A 272 4.20 34.95 4.79
N LYS A 273 3.13 34.18 5.05
CA LYS A 273 1.97 34.67 5.78
C LYS A 273 2.31 35.03 7.22
N ALA A 274 3.04 34.15 7.93
CA ALA A 274 3.46 34.43 9.30
C ALA A 274 4.36 35.67 9.40
N GLU A 275 5.23 35.88 8.41
CA GLU A 275 6.07 37.08 8.30
C GLU A 275 5.20 38.34 8.07
N THR A 276 4.21 38.29 7.17
CA THR A 276 3.29 39.41 6.95
C THR A 276 2.42 39.72 8.15
N ASP A 277 1.96 38.68 8.88
CA ASP A 277 1.12 38.84 10.07
C ASP A 277 1.94 39.42 11.24
N ALA A 278 3.21 39.03 11.39
CA ALA A 278 4.11 39.61 12.40
C ALA A 278 4.47 41.08 12.12
N LEU A 279 4.60 41.45 10.84
CA LEU A 279 4.83 42.83 10.42
C LEU A 279 3.60 43.72 10.65
N SER A 280 2.38 43.21 10.46
CA SER A 280 1.16 43.99 10.69
C SER A 280 0.88 44.21 12.18
N GLU A 281 1.15 43.23 13.04
CA GLU A 281 1.05 43.36 14.50
C GLU A 281 2.02 44.40 15.08
N GLN A 282 3.24 44.52 14.53
CA GLN A 282 4.20 45.56 14.94
C GLN A 282 3.77 46.97 14.52
N THR A 283 3.05 47.12 13.41
CA THR A 283 2.53 48.42 12.95
C THR A 283 1.22 48.85 13.61
N ALA A 284 0.47 47.94 14.23
CA ALA A 284 -0.80 48.24 14.90
C ALA A 284 -0.65 48.59 16.39
N GLY A 285 0.56 48.45 16.96
CA GLY A 285 0.90 48.77 18.35
C GLY A 285 1.55 50.15 18.56
N ILE A 286 1.52 51.04 17.57
CA ILE A 286 1.96 52.44 17.62
C ILE A 286 0.74 53.33 17.41
#